data_AF-A0A8H5I038-F1
#
_entry.id   AF-A0A8H5I038-F1
#
_cell.length_a   1.000
_cell.length_b   1.000
_cell.length_c   1.000
_cell.angle_alpha   90.00
_cell.angle_beta   90.00
_cell.angle_gamma   90.00
#
_symmetry.space_group_name_H-M   'P 1'
#
loop_
_entity.id
_entity.type
_entity.pdbx_description
1 polymer ?
#
loop_
_entity_poly.entity_id
_entity_poly.type
_entity_poly.pdbx_seq_one_letter_code
_entity_poly.pdbx_strand_id
1 'polypeptide(L)'
;MDSLPIDTSHPAVRQYLALIRLQVLTPLSLLINIATVVVCSALVSPSISEVSRRFPTSISPRPIVIAIYVAAIYAGQLGYCVLIVLARKAETKQTITKVGLSLVVANWVMAIWAVAWIFESFLLSTILQGILLITLLYANLVLLIYHQPTTARPFDMMLIHAPLRFFLVLQFGLMFPLSLFINLGLTYTPAVVGPPLDYSDHPWPGFGVVLGTNLLGLIVIILRRDIVWCIAATWICISVWSLKPKPSPVFVVAILFTVLHPLALIGSYIYAIFFPRRGVVLPPGDEALYGRSENGGAAPTASHQGAGNANGPREIDENIAWG
;
A
#
# COMPACT_ATOMS: atom_id res chain seq x y z
N MET A 1 -30.09 30.59 11.99
CA MET A 1 -28.81 29.87 11.87
C MET A 1 -27.84 30.83 11.22
N ASP A 2 -27.12 31.54 12.07
CA ASP A 2 -26.25 32.65 11.73
C ASP A 2 -25.17 32.22 10.75
N SER A 3 -24.94 33.07 9.74
CA SER A 3 -23.92 32.90 8.72
C SER A 3 -22.54 32.84 9.37
N LEU A 4 -22.00 31.62 9.52
CA LEU A 4 -20.57 31.43 9.74
C LEU A 4 -19.82 32.31 8.71
N PRO A 5 -18.82 33.10 9.11
CA PRO A 5 -18.06 33.99 8.21
C PRO A 5 -17.18 33.21 7.20
N ILE A 6 -17.42 31.90 7.05
CA ILE A 6 -16.67 30.96 6.26
C ILE A 6 -17.65 30.24 5.34
N ASP A 7 -17.52 30.50 4.04
CA ASP A 7 -18.27 29.78 3.01
C ASP A 7 -17.78 28.33 2.91
N THR A 8 -18.52 27.41 3.54
CA THR A 8 -18.23 25.97 3.54
C THR A 8 -18.59 25.28 2.21
N SER A 9 -19.22 25.99 1.28
CA SER A 9 -19.50 25.47 -0.07
C SER A 9 -18.29 25.59 -1.00
N HIS A 10 -17.36 26.52 -0.71
CA HIS A 10 -16.18 26.75 -1.54
C HIS A 10 -15.18 25.57 -1.48
N PRO A 11 -14.71 25.01 -2.62
CA PRO A 11 -13.88 23.80 -2.66
C PRO A 11 -12.54 23.95 -1.93
N ALA A 12 -11.92 25.13 -1.99
CA ALA A 12 -10.67 25.42 -1.27
C ALA A 12 -10.85 25.41 0.26
N VAL A 13 -11.99 25.90 0.76
CA VAL A 13 -12.30 25.92 2.21
C VAL A 13 -12.53 24.49 2.70
N ARG A 14 -13.23 23.66 1.91
CA ARG A 14 -13.42 22.22 2.22
C ARG A 14 -12.10 21.47 2.30
N GLN A 15 -11.20 21.70 1.35
CA GLN A 15 -9.86 21.08 1.36
C GLN A 15 -9.04 21.51 2.58
N TYR A 16 -9.10 22.78 2.94
CA TYR A 16 -8.42 23.30 4.12
C TYR A 16 -8.97 22.71 5.42
N LEU A 17 -10.30 22.65 5.57
CA LEU A 17 -10.95 22.03 6.73
C LEU A 17 -10.65 20.52 6.82
N ALA A 18 -10.62 19.80 5.69
CA ALA A 18 -10.23 18.40 5.65
C ALA A 18 -8.77 18.20 6.06
N LEU A 19 -7.87 19.08 5.62
CA LEU A 19 -6.46 19.06 6.01
C LEU A 19 -6.28 19.27 7.52
N ILE A 20 -6.98 20.26 8.11
CA ILE A 20 -6.94 20.50 9.56
C ILE A 20 -7.43 19.28 10.34
N ARG A 21 -8.55 18.68 9.91
CA ARG A 21 -9.08 17.46 10.55
C ARG A 21 -8.05 16.33 10.50
N LEU A 22 -7.37 16.15 9.37
CA LEU A 22 -6.33 15.12 9.24
C LEU A 22 -5.07 15.43 10.06
N GLN A 23 -4.67 16.70 10.18
CA GLN A 23 -3.54 17.11 11.00
C GLN A 23 -3.74 16.77 12.49
N VAL A 24 -4.98 16.73 12.97
CA VAL A 24 -5.29 16.30 14.34
C VAL A 24 -5.54 14.80 14.41
N LEU A 25 -6.36 14.28 13.50
CA LEU A 25 -6.86 12.91 13.56
C LEU A 25 -5.78 11.87 13.24
N THR A 26 -4.89 12.14 12.29
CA THR A 26 -3.82 11.22 11.91
C THR A 26 -2.83 10.98 13.06
N PRO A 27 -2.19 11.99 13.66
CA PRO A 27 -1.26 11.74 14.76
C PRO A 27 -1.94 11.16 15.99
N LEU A 28 -3.19 11.57 16.29
CA LEU A 28 -3.96 10.99 17.38
C LEU A 28 -4.21 9.49 17.15
N SER A 29 -4.67 9.10 15.96
CA SER A 29 -4.92 7.69 15.62
C SER A 29 -3.63 6.86 15.67
N LEU A 30 -2.50 7.42 15.22
CA LEU A 30 -1.20 6.77 15.26
C LEU A 30 -0.74 6.55 16.71
N LEU A 31 -0.86 7.57 17.56
CA LEU A 31 -0.45 7.50 18.96
C LEU A 31 -1.28 6.44 19.71
N ILE A 32 -2.59 6.41 19.49
CA ILE A 32 -3.48 5.40 20.08
C ILE A 32 -3.09 4.00 19.60
N ASN A 33 -2.83 3.82 18.30
CA ASN A 33 -2.37 2.55 17.75
C ASN A 33 -1.06 2.08 18.38
N ILE A 34 -0.03 2.93 18.41
CA ILE A 34 1.28 2.62 19.04
C ILE A 34 1.08 2.26 20.51
N ALA A 35 0.37 3.09 21.27
CA ALA A 35 0.14 2.85 22.70
C ALA A 35 -0.56 1.50 22.92
N THR A 36 -1.61 1.21 22.14
CA THR A 36 -2.38 -0.03 22.28
C THR A 36 -1.52 -1.25 21.94
N VAL A 37 -0.80 -1.22 20.82
CA VAL A 37 0.07 -2.33 20.41
C VAL A 37 1.21 -2.55 21.39
N VAL A 38 1.82 -1.48 21.92
CA VAL A 38 2.88 -1.59 22.94
C VAL A 38 2.33 -2.19 24.24
N VAL A 39 1.18 -1.71 24.72
CA VAL A 39 0.51 -2.25 25.92
C VAL A 39 0.20 -3.74 25.74
N CYS A 40 -0.44 -4.11 24.62
CA CYS A 40 -0.75 -5.51 24.30
C CYS A 40 0.50 -6.38 24.08
N SER A 41 1.63 -5.80 23.67
CA SER A 41 2.87 -6.56 23.42
C SER A 41 3.75 -6.74 24.66
N ALA A 42 3.73 -5.78 25.59
CA ALA A 42 4.72 -5.72 26.68
C ALA A 42 4.11 -5.68 28.09
N LEU A 43 2.88 -5.19 28.26
CA LEU A 43 2.29 -4.94 29.59
C LEU A 43 1.15 -5.90 29.94
N VAL A 44 0.51 -6.51 28.94
CA VAL A 44 -0.61 -7.44 29.14
C VAL A 44 -0.13 -8.89 29.01
N SER A 45 -0.67 -9.76 29.86
CA SER A 45 -0.48 -11.22 29.79
C SER A 45 -1.84 -11.90 29.56
N PRO A 46 -1.99 -12.73 28.51
CA PRO A 46 -0.98 -13.06 27.51
C PRO A 46 -0.64 -11.87 26.60
N SER A 47 0.62 -11.73 26.22
CA SER A 47 1.08 -10.71 25.26
C SER A 47 0.88 -11.17 23.80
N ILE A 48 0.98 -10.24 22.84
CA ILE A 48 0.87 -10.58 21.39
C ILE A 48 1.84 -11.70 21.01
N SER A 49 3.08 -11.65 21.51
CA SER A 49 4.08 -12.69 21.23
C SER A 49 3.74 -14.01 21.93
N GLU A 50 3.13 -13.99 23.11
CA GLU A 50 2.75 -15.21 23.83
C GLU A 50 1.57 -15.90 23.13
N VAL A 51 0.54 -15.15 22.73
CA VAL A 51 -0.55 -15.68 21.92
C VAL A 51 -0.01 -16.30 20.62
N SER A 52 0.88 -15.59 19.92
CA SER A 52 1.50 -16.14 18.70
C SER A 52 2.34 -17.40 18.93
N ARG A 53 2.87 -17.61 20.14
CA ARG A 53 3.60 -18.84 20.50
C ARG A 53 2.66 -19.98 20.89
N ARG A 54 1.49 -19.68 21.45
CA ARG A 54 0.44 -20.66 21.76
C ARG A 54 -0.21 -21.21 20.48
N PHE A 55 -0.30 -20.39 19.43
CA PHE A 55 -0.89 -20.76 18.15
C PHE A 55 0.13 -20.69 17.01
N PRO A 56 1.17 -21.57 17.02
CA PRO A 56 2.16 -21.60 15.95
C PRO A 56 1.52 -22.11 14.65
N THR A 57 1.94 -21.57 13.51
CA THR A 57 1.49 -21.96 12.18
C THR A 57 2.69 -22.17 11.24
N SER A 58 2.43 -22.74 10.07
CA SER A 58 3.45 -22.89 9.00
C SER A 58 4.12 -21.56 8.63
N ILE A 59 3.39 -20.44 8.69
CA ILE A 59 3.87 -19.10 8.31
C ILE A 59 4.25 -18.20 9.49
N SER A 60 4.17 -18.69 10.73
CA SER A 60 4.49 -17.87 11.92
C SER A 60 5.88 -17.24 11.82
N PRO A 61 6.01 -15.92 11.97
CA PRO A 61 7.28 -15.23 11.81
C PRO A 61 8.10 -15.26 13.11
N ARG A 62 9.39 -14.94 13.00
CA ARG A 62 10.23 -14.66 14.18
C ARG A 62 9.80 -13.32 14.81
N PRO A 63 9.33 -13.28 16.08
CA PRO A 63 8.71 -12.09 16.67
C PRO A 63 9.56 -10.83 16.62
N ILE A 64 10.85 -10.93 16.96
CA ILE A 64 11.76 -9.76 16.96
C ILE A 64 11.94 -9.16 15.56
N VAL A 65 11.94 -9.98 14.50
CA VAL A 65 12.13 -9.52 13.12
C VAL A 65 10.90 -8.74 12.64
N ILE A 66 9.70 -9.19 13.02
CA ILE A 66 8.45 -8.47 12.75
C ILE A 66 8.30 -7.23 13.60
N ALA A 67 8.73 -7.25 14.86
CA ALA A 67 8.73 -6.05 15.70
C ALA A 67 9.55 -4.91 15.06
N ILE A 68 10.72 -5.22 14.47
CA ILE A 68 11.52 -4.24 13.73
C ILE A 68 10.76 -3.73 12.50
N TYR A 69 10.09 -4.61 11.75
CA TYR A 69 9.28 -4.21 10.60
C TYR A 69 8.14 -3.26 11.00
N VAL A 70 7.41 -3.59 12.07
CA VAL A 70 6.33 -2.77 12.61
C VAL A 70 6.86 -1.42 13.11
N ALA A 71 8.01 -1.40 13.77
CA ALA A 71 8.68 -0.16 14.18
C ALA A 71 9.03 0.72 12.97
N ALA A 72 9.48 0.14 11.86
CA ALA A 72 9.74 0.87 10.62
C ALA A 72 8.46 1.48 10.02
N ILE A 73 7.32 0.76 10.06
CA ILE A 73 6.01 1.33 9.69
C ILE A 73 5.72 2.55 10.56
N TYR A 74 5.80 2.42 11.89
CA TYR A 74 5.47 3.51 12.80
C TYR A 74 6.40 4.71 12.63
N ALA A 75 7.69 4.49 12.39
CA ALA A 75 8.64 5.56 12.05
C ALA A 75 8.23 6.28 10.75
N GLY A 76 7.86 5.53 9.71
CA GLY A 76 7.36 6.10 8.46
C GLY A 76 6.06 6.88 8.64
N GLN A 77 5.12 6.38 9.45
CA GLN A 77 3.87 7.07 9.76
C GLN A 77 4.08 8.32 10.62
N LEU A 78 5.07 8.32 11.51
CA LEU A 78 5.47 9.53 12.24
C LEU A 78 6.01 10.58 11.26
N GLY A 79 6.85 10.15 10.30
CA GLY A 79 7.31 11.01 9.21
C GLY A 79 6.17 11.55 8.34
N TYR A 80 5.14 10.75 8.07
CA TYR A 80 3.90 11.22 7.42
C TYR A 80 3.20 12.32 8.23
N CYS A 81 3.11 12.15 9.56
CA CYS A 81 2.52 13.15 10.46
C CYS A 81 3.33 14.46 10.51
N VAL A 82 4.65 14.39 10.39
CA VAL A 82 5.50 15.60 10.25
C VAL A 82 5.26 16.24 8.89
N LEU A 83 5.20 15.45 7.83
CA LEU A 83 5.00 15.93 6.46
C LEU A 83 3.66 16.65 6.30
N ILE A 84 2.56 16.18 6.89
CA ILE A 84 1.26 16.86 6.79
C ILE A 84 1.25 18.26 7.43
N VAL A 85 2.08 18.51 8.43
CA VAL A 85 2.23 19.84 9.05
C VAL A 85 3.15 20.73 8.21
N LEU A 86 4.24 20.17 7.68
CA LEU A 86 5.25 20.92 6.93
C LEU A 86 4.93 21.10 5.43
N ALA A 87 3.97 20.35 4.89
CA ALA A 87 3.65 20.35 3.46
C ALA A 87 3.16 21.74 3.01
N ARG A 88 3.96 22.39 2.17
CA ARG A 88 3.59 23.69 1.55
C ARG A 88 2.98 23.51 0.15
N LYS A 89 3.36 22.46 -0.57
CA LYS A 89 2.94 22.21 -1.96
C LYS A 89 1.48 21.74 -2.02
N ALA A 90 0.71 22.31 -2.94
CA ALA A 90 -0.72 21.99 -3.12
C ALA A 90 -0.93 20.52 -3.52
N GLU A 91 -0.09 19.98 -4.40
CA GLU A 91 -0.16 18.58 -4.84
C GLU A 91 0.04 17.60 -3.68
N THR A 92 1.05 17.83 -2.84
CA THR A 92 1.29 17.01 -1.63
C THR A 92 0.08 17.06 -0.68
N LYS A 93 -0.54 18.23 -0.49
CA LYS A 93 -1.76 18.37 0.31
C LYS A 93 -2.96 17.61 -0.27
N GLN A 94 -3.10 17.57 -1.60
CA GLN A 94 -4.15 16.80 -2.25
C GLN A 94 -3.94 15.30 -2.10
N THR A 95 -2.70 14.81 -2.23
CA THR A 95 -2.38 13.40 -2.00
C THR A 95 -2.77 13.00 -0.58
N ILE A 96 -2.33 13.78 0.42
CA ILE A 96 -2.59 13.53 1.84
C ILE A 96 -4.08 13.54 2.15
N THR A 97 -4.85 14.50 1.63
CA THR A 97 -6.28 14.58 1.95
C THR A 97 -7.08 13.39 1.43
N LYS A 98 -6.67 12.78 0.31
CA LYS A 98 -7.34 11.59 -0.24
C LYS A 98 -6.98 10.29 0.49
N VAL A 99 -5.74 10.14 0.95
CA VAL A 99 -5.27 8.87 1.56
C VAL A 99 -5.21 8.90 3.08
N GLY A 100 -5.18 10.10 3.68
CA GLY A 100 -5.00 10.30 5.12
C GLY A 100 -6.13 9.69 5.94
N LEU A 101 -7.37 9.75 5.45
CA LEU A 101 -8.50 9.12 6.16
C LEU A 101 -8.37 7.60 6.17
N SER A 102 -7.95 6.98 5.07
CA SER A 102 -7.68 5.54 5.02
C SER A 102 -6.57 5.13 5.99
N LEU A 103 -5.54 5.96 6.16
CA LEU A 103 -4.48 5.71 7.14
C LEU A 103 -4.99 5.83 8.59
N VAL A 104 -5.86 6.81 8.88
CA VAL A 104 -6.52 6.94 10.18
C VAL A 104 -7.34 5.69 10.50
N VAL A 105 -8.18 5.25 9.56
CA VAL A 105 -9.00 4.04 9.71
C VAL A 105 -8.10 2.83 9.91
N ALA A 106 -7.02 2.70 9.13
CA ALA A 106 -6.07 1.62 9.26
C ALA A 106 -5.44 1.57 10.67
N ASN A 107 -5.09 2.72 11.25
CA ASN A 107 -4.53 2.80 12.60
C ASN A 107 -5.52 2.36 13.68
N TRP A 108 -6.78 2.81 13.58
CA TRP A 108 -7.83 2.38 14.51
C TRP A 108 -8.13 0.89 14.42
N VAL A 109 -8.26 0.35 13.20
CA VAL A 109 -8.52 -1.07 12.98
C VAL A 109 -7.35 -1.92 13.51
N MET A 110 -6.11 -1.47 13.31
CA MET A 110 -4.90 -2.14 13.84
C MET A 110 -4.87 -2.13 15.38
N ALA A 111 -5.28 -1.02 16.02
CA ALA A 111 -5.37 -0.92 17.46
C ALA A 111 -6.42 -1.89 18.03
N ILE A 112 -7.62 -1.89 17.46
CA ILE A 112 -8.71 -2.79 17.86
C ILE A 112 -8.33 -4.25 17.62
N TRP A 113 -7.63 -4.53 16.51
CA TRP A 113 -7.10 -5.87 16.25
C TRP A 113 -6.17 -6.36 17.36
N ALA A 114 -5.29 -5.50 17.88
CA ALA A 114 -4.36 -5.90 18.93
C ALA A 114 -5.10 -6.36 20.19
N VAL A 115 -6.17 -5.65 20.54
CA VAL A 115 -7.06 -6.03 21.64
C VAL A 115 -7.76 -7.36 21.35
N ALA A 116 -8.38 -7.50 20.16
CA ALA A 116 -9.06 -8.73 19.75
C ALA A 116 -8.12 -9.96 19.73
N TRP A 117 -6.84 -9.75 19.35
CA TRP A 117 -5.81 -10.79 19.33
C TRP A 117 -5.47 -11.29 20.75
N ILE A 118 -5.35 -10.38 21.71
CA ILE A 118 -5.06 -10.71 23.11
C ILE A 118 -6.20 -11.50 23.75
N PHE A 119 -7.44 -11.15 23.43
CA PHE A 119 -8.63 -11.91 23.85
C PHE A 119 -8.84 -13.21 23.06
N GLU A 120 -7.86 -13.63 22.23
CA GLU A 120 -7.92 -14.84 21.42
C GLU A 120 -9.19 -14.91 20.52
N SER A 121 -9.77 -13.75 20.19
CA SER A 121 -10.96 -13.62 19.36
C SER A 121 -10.59 -13.68 17.88
N PHE A 122 -10.10 -14.85 17.43
CA PHE A 122 -9.47 -15.01 16.11
C PHE A 122 -10.38 -14.72 14.93
N LEU A 123 -11.69 -14.96 15.05
CA LEU A 123 -12.65 -14.59 14.02
C LEU A 123 -12.71 -13.06 13.85
N LEU A 124 -12.91 -12.34 14.96
CA LEU A 124 -12.91 -10.88 14.96
C LEU A 124 -11.57 -10.33 14.47
N SER A 125 -10.46 -10.91 14.94
CA SER A 125 -9.11 -10.59 14.48
C SER A 125 -8.98 -10.73 12.96
N THR A 126 -9.46 -11.83 12.39
CA THR A 126 -9.42 -12.09 10.93
C THR A 126 -10.28 -11.09 10.16
N ILE A 127 -11.48 -10.77 10.65
CA ILE A 127 -12.36 -9.76 10.05
C ILE A 127 -11.68 -8.38 10.04
N LEU A 128 -11.09 -7.98 11.17
CA LEU A 128 -10.36 -6.71 11.29
C LEU A 128 -9.16 -6.67 10.35
N GLN A 129 -8.41 -7.77 10.22
CA GLN A 129 -7.31 -7.87 9.26
C GLN A 129 -7.79 -7.78 7.81
N GLY A 130 -8.95 -8.37 7.48
CA GLY A 130 -9.57 -8.23 6.16
C GLY A 130 -9.97 -6.79 5.86
N ILE A 131 -10.62 -6.09 6.81
CA ILE A 131 -10.98 -4.67 6.69
C ILE A 131 -9.72 -3.82 6.50
N LEU A 132 -8.67 -4.10 7.28
CA LEU A 132 -7.39 -3.39 7.21
C LEU A 132 -6.72 -3.60 5.85
N LEU A 133 -6.68 -4.83 5.36
CA LEU A 133 -6.14 -5.19 4.05
C LEU A 133 -6.88 -4.46 2.92
N ILE A 134 -8.22 -4.46 2.93
CA ILE A 134 -9.04 -3.76 1.93
C ILE A 134 -8.80 -2.25 1.99
N THR A 135 -8.74 -1.67 3.20
CA THR A 135 -8.48 -0.23 3.41
C THR A 135 -7.12 0.17 2.85
N LEU A 136 -6.08 -0.63 3.11
CA LEU A 136 -4.73 -0.38 2.61
C LEU A 136 -4.61 -0.63 1.10
N LEU A 137 -5.33 -1.61 0.56
CA LEU A 137 -5.39 -1.86 -0.87
C LEU A 137 -6.04 -0.67 -1.60
N TYR A 138 -7.16 -0.17 -1.07
CA TYR A 138 -7.81 1.05 -1.57
C TYR A 138 -6.85 2.24 -1.55
N ALA A 139 -6.19 2.49 -0.41
CA ALA A 139 -5.23 3.60 -0.29
C ALA A 139 -4.09 3.51 -1.32
N ASN A 140 -3.52 2.30 -1.50
CA ASN A 140 -2.45 2.08 -2.47
C ASN A 140 -2.94 2.17 -3.93
N LEU A 141 -4.17 1.76 -4.22
CA LEU A 141 -4.78 1.91 -5.54
C LEU A 141 -5.05 3.39 -5.87
N VAL A 142 -5.54 4.17 -4.91
CA VAL A 142 -5.71 5.62 -5.04
C VAL A 142 -4.36 6.31 -5.29
N LEU A 143 -3.31 5.92 -4.56
CA LEU A 143 -1.95 6.41 -4.83
C LEU A 143 -1.48 6.02 -6.24
N LEU A 144 -1.70 4.78 -6.65
CA LEU A 144 -1.25 4.29 -7.95
C LEU A 144 -1.93 4.99 -9.13
N ILE A 145 -3.23 5.29 -9.02
CA ILE A 145 -4.02 5.88 -10.10
C ILE A 145 -3.87 7.40 -10.13
N TYR A 146 -4.01 8.06 -8.97
CA TYR A 146 -4.13 9.52 -8.92
C TYR A 146 -2.82 10.25 -8.60
N HIS A 147 -1.87 9.59 -7.94
CA HIS A 147 -0.63 10.24 -7.45
C HIS A 147 0.56 9.32 -7.64
N GLN A 148 0.96 9.09 -8.89
CA GLN A 148 2.03 8.14 -9.21
C GLN A 148 3.34 8.50 -8.50
N PRO A 149 4.09 7.50 -8.01
CA PRO A 149 5.39 7.73 -7.38
C PRO A 149 6.36 8.31 -8.41
N THR A 150 6.90 9.50 -8.13
CA THR A 150 7.88 10.19 -8.97
C THR A 150 9.21 10.34 -8.24
N THR A 151 10.31 10.10 -8.94
CA THR A 151 11.68 10.28 -8.42
C THR A 151 12.03 11.75 -8.18
N ALA A 152 11.28 12.69 -8.76
CA ALA A 152 11.46 14.12 -8.53
C ALA A 152 11.03 14.58 -7.12
N ARG A 153 10.29 13.73 -6.37
CA ARG A 153 9.80 14.04 -5.02
C ARG A 153 10.14 12.90 -4.04
N PRO A 154 11.42 12.74 -3.68
CA PRO A 154 11.87 11.61 -2.88
C PRO A 154 11.23 11.58 -1.48
N PHE A 155 10.93 12.73 -0.89
CA PHE A 155 10.27 12.81 0.42
C PHE A 155 8.81 12.35 0.37
N ASP A 156 8.06 12.68 -0.67
CA ASP A 156 6.68 12.21 -0.84
C ASP A 156 6.69 10.67 -1.03
N MET A 157 7.63 10.14 -1.81
CA MET A 157 7.83 8.71 -1.96
C MET A 157 8.16 8.01 -0.63
N MET A 158 9.12 8.55 0.13
CA MET A 158 9.59 7.95 1.37
C MET A 158 8.59 8.05 2.51
N LEU A 159 7.84 9.16 2.62
CA LEU A 159 7.01 9.45 3.78
C LEU A 159 5.51 9.26 3.53
N ILE A 160 5.07 9.14 2.27
CA ILE A 160 3.67 8.82 1.94
C ILE A 160 3.57 7.41 1.39
N HIS A 161 4.30 7.10 0.31
CA HIS A 161 4.16 5.81 -0.36
C HIS A 161 4.78 4.67 0.44
N ALA A 162 5.98 4.86 0.99
CA ALA A 162 6.66 3.80 1.71
C ALA A 162 5.86 3.27 2.92
N PRO A 163 5.43 4.08 3.91
CA PRO A 163 4.70 3.54 5.06
C PRO A 163 3.41 2.82 4.67
N LEU A 164 2.65 3.35 3.69
CA LEU A 164 1.42 2.70 3.22
C LEU A 164 1.68 1.37 2.51
N ARG A 165 2.78 1.26 1.75
CA ARG A 165 3.20 0.02 1.08
C ARG A 165 3.75 -1.00 2.05
N PHE A 166 4.63 -0.59 2.98
CA PHE A 166 5.12 -1.47 4.04
C PHE A 166 3.95 -2.03 4.86
N PHE A 167 2.98 -1.18 5.19
CA PHE A 167 1.80 -1.62 5.93
C PHE A 167 0.94 -2.60 5.13
N LEU A 168 0.69 -2.32 3.84
CA LEU A 168 -0.04 -3.23 2.96
C LEU A 168 0.67 -4.60 2.82
N VAL A 169 1.98 -4.60 2.58
CA VAL A 169 2.76 -5.84 2.42
C VAL A 169 2.75 -6.67 3.70
N LEU A 170 2.78 -6.05 4.88
CA LEU A 170 2.63 -6.76 6.16
C LEU A 170 1.28 -7.46 6.25
N GLN A 171 0.18 -6.77 5.92
CA GLN A 171 -1.15 -7.36 6.00
C GLN A 171 -1.33 -8.47 4.98
N PHE A 172 -1.00 -8.18 3.73
CA PHE A 172 -1.16 -9.11 2.62
C PHE A 172 -0.26 -10.34 2.74
N GLY A 173 1.01 -10.14 3.07
CA GLY A 173 2.02 -11.18 3.08
C GLY A 173 2.07 -12.02 4.36
N LEU A 174 1.50 -11.52 5.47
CA LEU A 174 1.70 -12.18 6.77
C LEU A 174 0.51 -12.09 7.72
N MET A 175 0.10 -10.90 8.16
CA MET A 175 -0.85 -10.78 9.28
C MET A 175 -2.25 -11.31 8.94
N PHE A 176 -2.80 -10.99 7.77
CA PHE A 176 -4.10 -11.51 7.38
C PHE A 176 -4.07 -13.04 7.20
N PRO A 177 -3.12 -13.62 6.44
CA PRO A 177 -3.02 -15.08 6.35
C PRO A 177 -2.77 -15.76 7.71
N LEU A 178 -1.99 -15.14 8.61
CA LEU A 178 -1.72 -15.68 9.94
C LEU A 178 -3.00 -15.73 10.79
N SER A 179 -3.74 -14.62 10.86
CA SER A 179 -5.05 -14.59 11.55
C SER A 179 -6.01 -15.63 10.97
N LEU A 180 -6.06 -15.75 9.62
CA LEU A 180 -6.91 -16.72 8.94
C LEU A 180 -6.51 -18.16 9.28
N PHE A 181 -5.21 -18.48 9.31
CA PHE A 181 -4.73 -19.83 9.62
C PHE A 181 -5.12 -20.25 11.03
N ILE A 182 -4.94 -19.35 12.00
CA ILE A 182 -5.32 -19.62 13.39
C ILE A 182 -6.83 -19.80 13.50
N ASN A 183 -7.61 -18.93 12.85
CA ASN A 183 -9.07 -19.03 12.85
C ASN A 183 -9.60 -20.32 12.19
N LEU A 184 -8.90 -20.84 11.18
CA LEU A 184 -9.23 -22.11 10.51
C LEU A 184 -8.68 -23.33 11.26
N GLY A 185 -7.98 -23.15 12.38
CA GLY A 185 -7.36 -24.26 13.13
C GLY A 185 -6.14 -24.87 12.44
N LEU A 186 -5.53 -24.18 11.47
CA LEU A 186 -4.30 -24.60 10.78
C LEU A 186 -3.05 -24.30 11.62
N THR A 187 -3.10 -24.70 12.90
CA THR A 187 -2.08 -24.47 13.92
C THR A 187 -1.40 -25.78 14.33
N TYR A 188 -0.18 -25.68 14.82
CA TYR A 188 0.55 -26.83 15.37
C TYR A 188 0.37 -26.93 16.88
N THR A 189 0.46 -28.16 17.40
CA THR A 189 0.48 -28.38 18.84
C THR A 189 1.73 -27.73 19.45
N PRO A 190 1.58 -26.73 20.33
CA PRO A 190 2.73 -26.08 20.95
C PRO A 190 3.43 -27.05 21.90
N ALA A 191 4.75 -27.20 21.77
CA ALA A 191 5.54 -27.99 22.71
C ALA A 191 5.98 -27.12 23.90
N VAL A 192 5.99 -27.71 25.11
CA VAL A 192 6.45 -27.03 26.35
C VAL A 192 7.93 -26.63 26.25
N VAL A 193 8.74 -27.47 25.60
CA VAL A 193 10.14 -27.21 25.31
C VAL A 193 10.43 -27.72 23.90
N GLY A 194 10.99 -26.87 23.04
CA GLY A 194 11.43 -27.25 21.70
C GLY A 194 10.41 -26.98 20.59
N PRO A 195 10.61 -27.59 19.41
CA PRO A 195 9.76 -27.37 18.24
C PRO A 195 8.33 -27.88 18.43
N PRO A 196 7.33 -27.34 17.71
CA PRO A 196 5.98 -27.90 17.70
C PRO A 196 6.01 -29.39 17.34
N LEU A 197 5.16 -30.18 17.99
CA LEU A 197 5.13 -31.65 17.85
C LEU A 197 4.80 -32.06 16.40
N ASP A 198 3.84 -31.38 15.79
CA ASP A 198 3.25 -31.77 14.51
C ASP A 198 3.65 -30.81 13.38
N TYR A 199 4.94 -30.45 13.30
CA TYR A 199 5.43 -29.45 12.34
C TYR A 199 5.32 -29.88 10.86
N SER A 200 5.05 -31.16 10.60
CA SER A 200 4.80 -31.70 9.26
C SER A 200 3.36 -31.52 8.80
N ASP A 201 2.46 -31.09 9.69
CA ASP A 201 1.05 -30.97 9.35
C ASP A 201 0.80 -29.71 8.54
N HIS A 202 -0.22 -29.79 7.67
CA HIS A 202 -0.68 -28.70 6.80
C HIS A 202 0.45 -27.88 6.10
N PRO A 203 1.42 -28.53 5.42
CA PRO A 203 2.51 -27.81 4.76
C PRO A 203 2.03 -27.05 3.52
N TRP A 204 0.98 -27.57 2.86
CA TRP A 204 0.48 -27.08 1.58
C TRP A 204 -0.27 -25.74 1.67
N PRO A 205 -1.16 -25.48 2.65
CA PRO A 205 -1.75 -24.16 2.82
C PRO A 205 -0.71 -23.07 3.01
N GLY A 206 0.28 -23.31 3.89
CA GLY A 206 1.38 -22.37 4.11
C GLY A 206 2.20 -22.13 2.85
N PHE A 207 2.52 -23.20 2.13
CA PHE A 207 3.21 -23.11 0.85
C PHE A 207 2.44 -22.26 -0.16
N GLY A 208 1.13 -22.53 -0.33
CA GLY A 208 0.29 -21.81 -1.28
C GLY A 208 0.20 -20.30 -0.98
N VAL A 209 0.04 -19.94 0.29
CA VAL A 209 0.01 -18.52 0.71
C VAL A 209 1.37 -17.86 0.49
N VAL A 210 2.46 -18.47 0.95
CA VAL A 210 3.80 -17.86 0.82
C VAL A 210 4.20 -17.77 -0.65
N LEU A 211 3.96 -18.81 -1.45
CA LEU A 211 4.22 -18.76 -2.90
C LEU A 211 3.36 -17.70 -3.59
N GLY A 212 2.05 -17.70 -3.34
CA GLY A 212 1.10 -16.80 -4.01
C GLY A 212 1.35 -15.32 -3.70
N THR A 213 1.53 -14.99 -2.42
CA THR A 213 1.81 -13.60 -1.99
C THR A 213 3.15 -13.11 -2.53
N ASN A 214 4.19 -13.96 -2.54
CA ASN A 214 5.51 -13.59 -3.04
C ASN A 214 5.59 -13.54 -4.57
N LEU A 215 4.84 -14.37 -5.29
CA LEU A 215 4.73 -14.32 -6.74
C LEU A 215 4.02 -13.03 -7.18
N LEU A 216 2.93 -12.67 -6.50
CA LEU A 216 2.26 -11.38 -6.74
C LEU A 216 3.21 -10.21 -6.44
N GLY A 217 3.94 -10.27 -5.33
CA GLY A 217 4.96 -9.28 -5.01
C GLY A 217 6.06 -9.19 -6.07
N LEU A 218 6.53 -10.33 -6.60
CA LEU A 218 7.50 -10.39 -7.67
C LEU A 218 6.99 -9.71 -8.95
N ILE A 219 5.74 -9.97 -9.33
CA ILE A 219 5.11 -9.31 -10.49
C ILE A 219 5.08 -7.79 -10.29
N VAL A 220 4.69 -7.31 -9.11
CA VAL A 220 4.70 -5.88 -8.79
C VAL A 220 6.10 -5.29 -8.90
N ILE A 221 7.11 -5.98 -8.36
CA ILE A 221 8.52 -5.55 -8.41
C ILE A 221 9.01 -5.44 -9.86
N ILE A 222 8.77 -6.46 -10.70
CA ILE A 222 9.23 -6.47 -12.10
C ILE A 222 8.53 -5.39 -12.92
N LEU A 223 7.21 -5.29 -12.82
CA LEU A 223 6.42 -4.38 -13.66
C LEU A 223 6.57 -2.91 -13.26
N ARG A 224 6.73 -2.62 -11.96
CA ARG A 224 6.76 -1.25 -11.43
C ARG A 224 8.14 -0.81 -10.95
N ARG A 225 9.13 -1.70 -10.88
CA ARG A 225 10.47 -1.44 -10.32
C ARG A 225 10.37 -0.85 -8.91
N ASP A 226 9.45 -1.37 -8.11
CA ASP A 226 9.11 -0.83 -6.79
C ASP A 226 10.09 -1.31 -5.71
N ILE A 227 11.05 -0.45 -5.38
CA ILE A 227 12.08 -0.71 -4.37
C ILE A 227 11.45 -0.93 -2.99
N VAL A 228 10.42 -0.16 -2.64
CA VAL A 228 9.79 -0.26 -1.31
C VAL A 228 9.12 -1.62 -1.16
N TRP A 229 8.36 -2.04 -2.18
CA TRP A 229 7.74 -3.36 -2.18
C TRP A 229 8.78 -4.49 -2.10
N CYS A 230 9.90 -4.35 -2.82
CA CYS A 230 11.01 -5.31 -2.77
C CYS A 230 11.56 -5.47 -1.35
N ILE A 231 11.95 -4.36 -0.71
CA ILE A 231 12.51 -4.38 0.66
C ILE A 231 11.50 -4.99 1.63
N ALA A 232 10.24 -4.55 1.53
CA ALA A 232 9.16 -5.02 2.38
C ALA A 232 8.93 -6.54 2.24
N ALA A 233 8.78 -7.03 1.00
CA ALA A 233 8.52 -8.45 0.73
C ALA A 233 9.71 -9.33 1.15
N THR A 234 10.94 -8.90 0.85
CA THR A 234 12.15 -9.59 1.29
C THR A 234 12.23 -9.68 2.81
N TRP A 235 11.88 -8.61 3.54
CA TRP A 235 11.87 -8.64 5.01
C TRP A 235 10.81 -9.59 5.57
N ILE A 236 9.62 -9.64 4.97
CA ILE A 236 8.60 -10.61 5.36
C ILE A 236 9.13 -12.04 5.14
N CYS A 237 9.77 -12.35 4.01
CA CYS A 237 10.41 -13.65 3.80
C CYS A 237 11.44 -13.97 4.90
N ILE A 238 12.35 -13.01 5.20
CA ILE A 238 13.33 -13.15 6.29
C ILE A 238 12.66 -13.47 7.61
N SER A 239 11.59 -12.76 7.94
CA SER A 239 10.87 -13.00 9.19
C SER A 239 10.29 -14.42 9.29
N VAL A 240 9.82 -14.99 8.17
CA VAL A 240 9.21 -16.32 8.13
C VAL A 240 10.27 -17.42 8.23
N TRP A 241 11.33 -17.38 7.42
CA TRP A 241 12.34 -18.45 7.45
C TRP A 241 13.29 -18.37 8.66
N SER A 242 13.36 -17.22 9.34
CA SER A 242 14.20 -17.04 10.53
C SER A 242 13.71 -17.77 11.77
N LEU A 243 12.43 -18.17 11.83
CA LEU A 243 11.90 -19.01 12.91
C LEU A 243 12.02 -20.47 12.50
N LYS A 244 12.62 -21.31 13.34
CA LYS A 244 12.80 -22.75 13.08
C LYS A 244 12.11 -23.60 14.16
N PRO A 245 11.64 -24.82 13.83
CA PRO A 245 11.60 -25.44 12.50
C PRO A 245 10.44 -24.95 11.65
N LYS A 246 10.54 -25.20 10.33
CA LYS A 246 9.52 -24.84 9.34
C LYS A 246 9.28 -26.01 8.38
N PRO A 247 8.04 -26.17 7.87
CA PRO A 247 7.80 -27.09 6.77
C PRO A 247 8.73 -26.77 5.60
N SER A 248 9.40 -27.79 5.06
CA SER A 248 10.39 -27.64 3.98
C SER A 248 9.87 -26.82 2.78
N PRO A 249 8.63 -27.02 2.28
CA PRO A 249 8.13 -26.23 1.16
C PRO A 249 8.06 -24.72 1.46
N VAL A 250 7.60 -24.35 2.65
CA VAL A 250 7.50 -22.95 3.08
C VAL A 250 8.89 -22.34 3.23
N PHE A 251 9.80 -23.08 3.87
CA PHE A 251 11.17 -22.64 4.11
C PHE A 251 11.94 -22.38 2.81
N VAL A 252 11.88 -23.33 1.86
CA VAL A 252 12.54 -23.21 0.56
C VAL A 252 12.00 -22.02 -0.23
N VAL A 253 10.68 -21.85 -0.31
CA VAL A 253 10.06 -20.74 -1.02
C VAL A 253 10.45 -19.39 -0.38
N ALA A 254 10.40 -19.28 0.95
CA ALA A 254 10.76 -18.04 1.63
C ALA A 254 12.23 -17.65 1.36
N ILE A 255 13.17 -18.60 1.37
CA ILE A 255 14.58 -18.33 1.02
C ILE A 255 14.72 -17.95 -0.45
N LEU A 256 14.07 -18.70 -1.35
CA LEU A 256 14.12 -18.43 -2.79
C LEU A 256 13.69 -17.00 -3.10
N PHE A 257 12.56 -16.56 -2.55
CA PHE A 257 12.05 -15.20 -2.79
C PHE A 257 12.85 -14.10 -2.08
N THR A 258 13.52 -14.41 -0.96
CA THR A 258 14.49 -13.49 -0.34
C THR A 258 15.58 -13.08 -1.32
N VAL A 259 15.99 -13.98 -2.21
CA VAL A 259 17.01 -13.73 -3.24
C VAL A 259 16.38 -13.28 -4.57
N LEU A 260 15.23 -13.84 -4.94
CA LEU A 260 14.60 -13.57 -6.23
C LEU A 260 14.05 -12.14 -6.32
N HIS A 261 13.51 -11.57 -5.24
CA HIS A 261 13.02 -10.19 -5.25
C HIS A 261 14.10 -9.17 -5.61
N PRO A 262 15.27 -9.10 -4.92
CA PRO A 262 16.32 -8.15 -5.28
C PRO A 262 16.92 -8.42 -6.66
N LEU A 263 17.10 -9.71 -7.04
CA LEU A 263 17.58 -10.05 -8.38
C LEU A 263 16.62 -9.59 -9.47
N ALA A 264 15.31 -9.78 -9.28
CA ALA A 264 14.30 -9.35 -10.23
C ALA A 264 14.22 -7.82 -10.32
N LEU A 265 14.38 -7.11 -9.20
CA LEU A 265 14.48 -5.65 -9.21
C LEU A 265 15.68 -5.19 -10.04
N ILE A 266 16.88 -5.73 -9.77
CA ILE A 266 18.10 -5.41 -10.54
C ILE A 266 17.92 -5.75 -12.02
N GLY A 267 17.41 -6.94 -12.33
CA GLY A 267 17.12 -7.38 -13.69
C GLY A 267 16.13 -6.46 -14.41
N SER A 268 15.09 -6.00 -13.71
CA SER A 268 14.09 -5.07 -14.26
C SER A 268 14.66 -3.68 -14.57
N TYR A 269 15.64 -3.21 -13.80
CA TYR A 269 16.36 -1.96 -14.07
C TYR A 269 17.32 -2.11 -15.25
N ILE A 270 18.11 -3.19 -15.28
CA ILE A 270 19.01 -3.51 -16.39
C ILE A 270 18.21 -3.58 -17.69
N TYR A 271 17.11 -4.34 -17.70
CA TYR A 271 16.24 -4.47 -18.87
C TYR A 271 15.68 -3.11 -19.33
N ALA A 272 15.32 -2.21 -18.41
CA ALA A 272 14.83 -0.87 -18.74
C ALA A 272 15.87 -0.01 -19.47
N ILE A 273 17.13 -0.14 -19.07
CA ILE A 273 18.26 0.63 -19.61
C ILE A 273 18.59 0.14 -21.01
N PHE A 274 18.61 -1.18 -21.23
CA PHE A 274 18.96 -1.77 -22.54
C PHE A 274 17.80 -1.77 -23.54
N PHE A 275 16.56 -1.87 -23.07
CA PHE A 275 15.36 -1.89 -23.92
C PHE A 275 14.44 -0.71 -23.55
N PRO A 276 14.86 0.54 -23.81
CA PRO A 276 13.98 1.68 -23.62
C PRO A 276 12.75 1.49 -24.51
N ARG A 277 11.56 1.66 -23.92
CA ARG A 277 10.32 1.63 -24.70
C ARG A 277 10.38 2.75 -25.72
N ARG A 278 10.50 2.40 -27.01
CA ARG A 278 10.23 3.32 -28.11
C ARG A 278 8.76 3.67 -28.01
N GLY A 279 8.45 4.86 -27.48
CA GLY A 279 7.10 5.40 -27.53
C GLY A 279 6.63 5.42 -28.98
N VAL A 280 5.34 5.19 -29.20
CA VAL A 280 4.72 5.49 -30.49
C VAL A 280 4.82 7.01 -30.67
N VAL A 281 5.77 7.45 -31.49
CA VAL A 281 5.87 8.85 -31.90
C VAL A 281 4.71 9.05 -32.86
N LEU A 282 3.70 9.82 -32.43
CA LEU A 282 2.66 10.29 -33.35
C LEU A 282 3.33 11.17 -34.42
N PRO A 283 2.96 11.03 -35.70
CA PRO A 283 3.48 11.89 -36.75
C PRO A 283 3.31 13.37 -36.40
N PRO A 284 4.27 14.25 -36.72
CA PRO A 284 4.14 15.68 -36.48
C PRO A 284 2.96 16.21 -37.31
N GLY A 285 1.85 16.53 -36.64
CA GLY A 285 0.61 16.99 -37.27
C GLY A 285 -0.65 16.82 -36.41
N ASP A 286 -0.68 15.81 -35.54
CA ASP A 286 -1.90 15.47 -34.78
C ASP A 286 -2.00 16.13 -33.39
N GLU A 287 -0.96 16.86 -32.94
CA GLU A 287 -0.97 17.58 -31.66
C GLU A 287 -1.98 18.74 -31.63
N ALA A 288 -2.39 19.25 -32.79
CA ALA A 288 -3.36 20.34 -32.92
C ALA A 288 -4.83 19.90 -32.74
N LEU A 289 -5.15 18.62 -32.93
CA LEU A 289 -6.53 18.10 -32.88
C LEU A 289 -7.00 17.75 -31.46
N TYR A 290 -6.06 17.48 -30.54
CA TYR A 290 -6.36 17.11 -29.15
C TYR A 290 -5.63 18.02 -28.16
N GLY A 291 -5.70 19.32 -28.39
CA GLY A 291 -5.13 20.36 -27.52
C GLY A 291 -5.74 20.35 -26.11
N ARG A 292 -5.29 19.45 -25.24
CA ARG A 292 -5.39 19.61 -23.79
C ARG A 292 -4.30 20.61 -23.39
N SER A 293 -4.65 21.90 -23.36
CA SER A 293 -3.75 22.93 -22.85
C SER A 293 -3.41 22.62 -21.38
N GLU A 294 -2.14 22.33 -21.12
CA GLU A 294 -1.57 22.11 -19.78
C GLU A 294 -1.40 23.41 -18.99
N ASN A 295 -1.80 24.56 -19.54
CA ASN A 295 -1.88 25.84 -18.84
C ASN A 295 -3.22 26.52 -19.17
N GLY A 296 -4.04 26.78 -18.14
CA GLY A 296 -5.35 27.43 -18.23
C GLY A 296 -5.30 28.92 -18.59
N GLY A 297 -4.65 29.27 -19.70
CA GLY A 297 -4.77 30.57 -20.35
C GLY A 297 -5.73 30.46 -21.52
N ALA A 298 -6.78 31.28 -21.52
CA ALA A 298 -7.72 31.40 -22.63
C ALA A 298 -6.95 31.73 -23.92
N ALA A 299 -7.18 30.93 -24.98
CA ALA A 299 -6.67 31.25 -26.30
C ALA A 299 -7.35 32.53 -26.81
N PRO A 300 -6.59 33.53 -27.29
CA PRO A 300 -7.20 34.70 -27.91
C PRO A 300 -7.85 34.29 -29.23
N THR A 301 -9.10 34.69 -29.39
CA THR A 301 -9.85 34.66 -30.65
C THR A 301 -9.04 35.30 -31.76
N ALA A 302 -8.58 34.50 -32.71
CA ALA A 302 -7.97 34.96 -33.94
C ALA A 302 -9.05 35.51 -34.88
N SER A 303 -9.21 36.83 -34.87
CA SER A 303 -9.80 37.58 -35.96
C SER A 303 -8.77 37.69 -37.10
N HIS A 304 -9.01 37.08 -38.26
CA HIS A 304 -8.87 37.78 -39.54
C HIS A 304 -9.37 36.96 -40.74
N GLN A 305 -10.05 37.70 -41.61
CA GLN A 305 -10.56 37.37 -42.94
C GLN A 305 -9.47 36.89 -43.92
N GLY A 306 -9.87 36.07 -44.90
CA GLY A 306 -9.43 36.25 -46.29
C GLY A 306 -8.66 35.12 -46.98
N ALA A 307 -9.40 34.16 -47.54
CA ALA A 307 -9.24 33.51 -48.85
C ALA A 307 -7.89 32.86 -49.28
N GLY A 308 -7.94 31.54 -49.52
CA GLY A 308 -7.01 30.82 -50.38
C GLY A 308 -7.27 29.30 -50.39
N ASN A 309 -7.92 28.81 -51.46
CA ASN A 309 -8.27 27.40 -51.71
C ASN A 309 -7.13 26.39 -51.44
N ALA A 310 -7.41 25.35 -50.64
CA ALA A 310 -6.81 24.02 -50.77
C ALA A 310 -7.76 22.96 -50.20
N ASN A 311 -8.14 22.00 -51.04
CA ASN A 311 -9.13 20.96 -50.81
C ASN A 311 -8.81 20.06 -49.60
N GLY A 312 -9.75 20.00 -48.65
CA GLY A 312 -9.87 18.94 -47.65
C GLY A 312 -11.22 18.20 -47.82
N PRO A 313 -11.35 16.95 -47.35
CA PRO A 313 -12.48 16.08 -47.67
C PRO A 313 -13.81 16.67 -47.19
N ARG A 314 -14.78 16.73 -48.11
CA ARG A 314 -16.12 17.24 -47.88
C ARG A 314 -16.87 16.21 -47.02
N GLU A 315 -17.24 16.58 -45.79
CA GLU A 315 -18.18 15.79 -44.99
C GLU A 315 -19.48 15.63 -45.79
N ILE A 316 -19.90 14.39 -45.97
CA ILE A 316 -21.16 14.04 -46.63
C ILE A 316 -22.27 14.23 -45.60
N ASP A 317 -23.21 15.10 -45.90
CA ASP A 317 -24.38 15.38 -45.07
C ASP A 317 -25.21 14.08 -44.93
N GLU A 318 -25.30 13.52 -43.73
CA GLU A 318 -25.88 12.20 -43.47
C GLU A 318 -27.38 12.12 -43.85
N ASN A 319 -28.06 13.27 -43.95
CA ASN A 319 -29.48 13.38 -44.32
C ASN A 319 -29.75 13.22 -45.83
N ILE A 320 -28.72 13.03 -46.67
CA ILE A 320 -28.86 12.77 -48.12
C ILE A 320 -28.61 11.29 -48.45
N ALA A 321 -27.98 10.51 -47.54
CA ALA A 321 -27.59 9.13 -47.82
C ALA A 321 -28.68 8.08 -47.54
N TRP A 322 -29.69 8.41 -46.75
CA TRP A 322 -30.81 7.51 -46.44
C TRP A 322 -32.11 8.30 -46.47
N GLY A 323 -32.79 8.26 -47.61
CA GLY A 323 -34.19 8.70 -47.72
C GLY A 323 -35.12 7.88 -46.83
#